data_AF-G7EHU9-F1
#
_entry.id   AF-G7EHU9-F1
#
_cell.length_a   1.000
_cell.length_b   1.000
_cell.length_c   1.000
_cell.angle_alpha   90.00
_cell.angle_beta   90.00
_cell.angle_gamma   90.00
#
_symmetry.space_group_name_H-M   'P 1'
#
loop_
_entity.id
_entity.type
_entity.pdbx_description
1 polymer ?
#
loop_
_entity_poly.entity_id
_entity_poly.type
_entity_poly.pdbx_seq_one_letter_code
_entity_poly.pdbx_strand_id
1 'polypeptide(L)'
;MKASKTNASSITAAKLNSFLKESELNSQLGCDHIQGFHFIKLKAGGAWRLRYTDLLGKRRTAVIADASIKPAVAAEIALDWRTKLKDGIDPLGHKKN
;
A
#
# COMPACT_ATOMS: atom_id res chain seq x y z
N MET A 1 -17.84 18.47 1.57
CA MET A 1 -16.73 17.53 1.86
C MET A 1 -17.33 16.21 2.34
N LYS A 2 -17.37 15.16 1.51
CA LYS A 2 -17.76 13.81 1.94
C LYS A 2 -16.49 13.01 2.18
N ALA A 3 -16.20 12.68 3.43
CA ALA A 3 -15.30 11.58 3.74
C ALA A 3 -16.07 10.29 3.42
N SER A 4 -15.93 9.82 2.18
CA SER A 4 -16.51 8.56 1.73
C SER A 4 -15.96 7.44 2.61
N LYS A 5 -16.87 6.82 3.37
CA LYS A 5 -16.59 5.66 4.21
C LYS A 5 -16.49 4.44 3.30
N THR A 6 -15.47 4.40 2.45
CA THR A 6 -15.28 3.34 1.48
C THR A 6 -14.43 2.25 2.14
N ASN A 7 -15.01 1.06 2.33
CA ASN A 7 -14.31 -0.16 2.78
C ASN A 7 -13.33 -0.67 1.69
N ALA A 8 -12.44 0.19 1.19
CA ALA A 8 -11.53 -0.12 0.09
C ALA A 8 -10.46 -1.15 0.49
N SER A 9 -10.26 -1.39 1.80
CA SER A 9 -9.23 -2.29 2.32
C SER A 9 -9.76 -3.15 3.46
N SER A 10 -9.33 -4.42 3.53
CA SER A 10 -9.59 -5.31 4.68
C SER A 10 -8.70 -4.98 5.90
N ILE A 11 -7.75 -4.06 5.75
CA ILE A 11 -6.90 -3.56 6.82
C ILE A 11 -7.63 -2.38 7.50
N THR A 12 -8.17 -2.62 8.69
CA THR A 12 -8.77 -1.55 9.50
C THR A 12 -7.70 -0.80 10.30
N ALA A 13 -8.00 0.41 10.76
CA ALA A 13 -7.09 1.16 11.63
C ALA A 13 -6.76 0.39 12.93
N ALA A 14 -7.73 -0.36 13.48
CA ALA A 14 -7.51 -1.23 14.63
C ALA A 14 -6.53 -2.36 14.30
N LYS A 15 -6.73 -3.06 13.17
CA LYS A 15 -5.84 -4.15 12.72
C LYS A 15 -4.42 -3.65 12.46
N LEU A 16 -4.28 -2.47 11.87
CA LEU A 16 -2.98 -1.82 11.69
C LEU A 16 -2.30 -1.48 13.02
N ASN A 17 -3.04 -0.91 13.98
CA ASN A 17 -2.50 -0.55 15.29
C ASN A 17 -2.05 -1.77 16.09
N SER A 18 -2.84 -2.85 16.11
CA SER A 18 -2.44 -4.11 16.74
C SER A 18 -1.20 -4.68 16.07
N PHE A 19 -1.17 -4.71 14.74
CA PHE A 19 -0.02 -5.16 13.98
C PHE A 19 1.24 -4.35 14.30
N LEU A 20 1.15 -3.02 14.37
CA LEU A 20 2.29 -2.16 14.73
C LEU A 20 2.83 -2.43 16.13
N LYS A 21 2.01 -2.88 17.08
CA LYS A 21 2.45 -3.21 18.44
C LYS A 21 3.03 -4.62 18.54
N GLU A 22 2.38 -5.59 17.91
CA GLU A 22 2.63 -7.02 18.13
C GLU A 22 3.63 -7.63 17.15
N SER A 23 3.73 -7.11 15.92
CA SER A 23 4.57 -7.73 14.88
C SER A 23 6.05 -7.38 14.99
N GLU A 24 6.91 -8.20 14.41
CA GLU A 24 8.35 -7.91 14.31
C GLU A 24 8.66 -6.92 13.18
N LEU A 25 9.84 -6.32 13.22
CA LEU A 25 10.34 -5.47 12.14
C LEU A 25 10.37 -6.25 10.81
N ASN A 26 10.03 -5.58 9.71
CA ASN A 26 9.87 -6.12 8.36
C ASN A 26 8.72 -7.12 8.17
N SER A 27 7.90 -7.35 9.20
CA SER A 27 6.64 -8.10 9.05
C SER A 27 5.72 -7.38 8.07
N GLN A 28 4.87 -8.14 7.38
CA GLN A 28 3.92 -7.63 6.41
C GLN A 28 2.47 -7.91 6.82
N LEU A 29 1.62 -6.90 6.69
CA LEU A 29 0.18 -7.01 6.85
C LEU A 29 -0.47 -6.86 5.48
N GLY A 30 -0.92 -7.98 4.92
CA GLY A 30 -1.58 -8.03 3.62
C GLY A 30 -3.03 -7.53 3.66
N CYS A 31 -3.49 -7.01 2.52
CA CYS A 31 -4.90 -6.72 2.26
C CYS A 31 -5.49 -7.81 1.35
N ASP A 32 -6.66 -8.32 1.72
CA ASP A 32 -7.35 -9.39 0.97
C ASP A 32 -8.09 -8.82 -0.25
N HIS A 33 -8.54 -7.56 -0.17
CA HIS A 33 -9.32 -6.91 -1.22
C HIS A 33 -8.45 -6.39 -2.37
N ILE A 34 -7.19 -6.05 -2.11
CA ILE A 34 -6.29 -5.46 -3.11
C ILE A 34 -5.03 -6.32 -3.19
N GLN A 35 -4.94 -7.11 -4.26
CA GLN A 35 -3.80 -7.99 -4.47
C GLN A 35 -2.49 -7.20 -4.54
N GLY A 36 -1.50 -7.65 -3.77
CA GLY A 36 -0.17 -7.03 -3.69
C GLY A 36 -0.10 -5.80 -2.80
N PHE A 37 -1.23 -5.26 -2.32
CA PHE A 37 -1.25 -4.16 -1.36
C PHE A 37 -1.03 -4.69 0.06
N HIS A 38 0.00 -4.18 0.72
CA HIS A 38 0.36 -4.59 2.07
C HIS A 38 1.05 -3.44 2.81
N PHE A 39 0.98 -3.48 4.13
CA PHE A 39 1.78 -2.63 5.01
C PHE A 39 3.01 -3.39 5.47
N ILE A 40 4.19 -2.76 5.49
CA ILE A 40 5.39 -3.33 6.10
C ILE A 40 5.74 -2.56 7.37
N LYS A 41 6.01 -3.28 8.47
CA LYS A 41 6.51 -2.66 9.71
C LYS A 41 7.98 -2.30 9.54
N LEU A 42 8.34 -1.07 9.87
CA LEU A 42 9.72 -0.57 9.85
C LEU A 42 10.09 -0.05 11.24
N LYS A 43 11.38 0.30 11.45
CA LYS A 43 11.86 0.81 12.76
C LYS A 43 11.05 2.00 13.27
N ALA A 44 10.62 2.87 12.36
CA ALA A 44 9.80 4.06 12.66
C ALA A 44 8.38 3.90 12.06
N GLY A 45 7.61 2.95 12.58
CA GLY A 45 6.25 2.69 12.13
C GLY A 45 6.23 1.73 10.93
N GLY A 46 6.21 2.27 9.70
CA GLY A 46 6.11 1.43 8.51
C GLY A 46 5.84 2.18 7.21
N ALA A 47 5.49 1.42 6.17
CA ALA A 47 5.16 1.97 4.86
C ALA A 47 4.13 1.10 4.13
N TRP A 48 3.27 1.73 3.35
CA TRP A 48 2.35 1.07 2.44
C TRP A 48 3.05 0.72 1.13
N ARG A 49 2.91 -0.53 0.71
CA ARG A 49 3.55 -1.06 -0.48
C ARG A 49 2.54 -1.71 -1.41
N LEU A 50 2.80 -1.59 -2.70
CA LEU A 50 2.05 -2.25 -3.75
C LEU A 50 2.99 -3.12 -4.57
N ARG A 51 2.71 -4.43 -4.59
CA ARG A 51 3.35 -5.39 -5.50
C ARG A 51 2.54 -5.48 -6.78
N TYR A 52 3.22 -5.35 -7.93
CA TYR A 52 2.61 -5.42 -9.25
C TYR A 52 3.60 -6.02 -10.26
N THR A 53 3.09 -6.35 -11.44
CA THR A 53 3.91 -6.71 -12.60
C THR A 53 3.99 -5.49 -13.50
N ASP A 54 5.19 -5.05 -13.85
CA ASP A 54 5.41 -3.94 -14.78
C ASP A 54 5.07 -4.37 -16.22
N LEU A 55 5.05 -3.40 -17.15
CA LEU A 55 4.79 -3.66 -18.57
C LEU A 55 5.84 -4.58 -19.23
N LEU A 56 7.01 -4.73 -18.60
CA LEU A 56 8.09 -5.62 -19.05
C LEU A 56 7.95 -7.02 -18.45
N GLY A 57 6.85 -7.32 -17.75
CA GLY A 57 6.59 -8.61 -17.12
C GLY A 57 7.36 -8.84 -15.81
N LYS A 58 8.09 -7.84 -15.30
CA LYS A 58 8.88 -7.99 -14.07
C LYS A 58 8.04 -7.65 -12.85
N ARG A 59 8.15 -8.47 -11.81
CA ARG A 59 7.51 -8.20 -10.52
C ARG A 59 8.25 -7.08 -9.79
N ARG A 60 7.51 -6.05 -9.40
CA ARG A 60 8.00 -4.87 -8.70
C ARG A 60 7.24 -4.66 -7.41
N THR A 61 7.87 -3.97 -6.45
CA THR A 61 7.22 -3.53 -5.21
C THR A 61 7.53 -2.05 -5.01
N ALA A 62 6.52 -1.20 -5.10
CA ALA A 62 6.64 0.24 -4.88
C ALA A 62 6.17 0.62 -3.47
N VAL A 63 6.78 1.65 -2.89
CA VAL A 63 6.23 2.36 -1.73
C VAL A 63 5.25 3.38 -2.26
N ILE A 64 3.99 3.31 -1.82
CA ILE A 64 2.92 4.17 -2.32
C ILE A 64 2.47 5.23 -1.30
N ALA A 65 2.73 4.99 -0.01
CA ALA A 65 2.43 5.90 1.09
C ALA A 65 3.24 5.54 2.34
N ASP A 66 3.38 6.48 3.27
CA ASP A 66 4.01 6.28 4.58
C ASP A 66 2.98 5.86 5.67
N ALA A 67 3.46 5.57 6.87
CA ALA A 67 2.63 5.16 8.00
C ALA A 67 1.67 6.23 8.56
N SER A 68 1.81 7.51 8.17
CA SER A 68 0.86 8.56 8.59
C SER A 68 -0.48 8.43 7.86
N ILE A 69 -0.49 7.77 6.70
CA ILE A 69 -1.68 7.59 5.88
C ILE A 69 -2.54 6.45 6.42
N LYS A 70 -3.84 6.73 6.60
CA LYS A 70 -4.83 5.76 7.06
C LYS A 70 -5.01 4.64 6.03
N PRO A 71 -5.31 3.40 6.46
CA PRO A 71 -5.47 2.26 5.56
C PRO A 71 -6.44 2.48 4.39
N ALA A 72 -7.59 3.14 4.64
CA ALA A 72 -8.58 3.41 3.61
C ALA A 72 -8.03 4.34 2.51
N VAL A 73 -7.31 5.39 2.90
CA VAL A 73 -6.69 6.33 1.95
C VAL A 73 -5.53 5.66 1.20
N ALA A 74 -4.71 4.87 1.89
CA ALA A 74 -3.65 4.11 1.25
C ALA A 74 -4.18 3.08 0.23
N ALA A 75 -5.36 2.50 0.50
CA ALA A 75 -6.03 1.61 -0.42
C ALA A 75 -6.56 2.33 -1.67
N GLU A 76 -7.11 3.53 -1.52
CA GLU A 76 -7.49 4.37 -2.66
C GLU A 76 -6.28 4.72 -3.53
N ILE A 77 -5.15 5.08 -2.90
CA ILE A 77 -3.87 5.31 -3.61
C ILE A 77 -3.41 4.03 -4.34
N ALA A 78 -3.56 2.85 -3.72
CA ALA A 78 -3.20 1.59 -4.35
C ALA A 78 -4.06 1.27 -5.59
N LEU A 79 -5.36 1.56 -5.53
CA LEU A 79 -6.28 1.41 -6.66
C LEU A 79 -5.95 2.39 -7.79
N ASP A 80 -5.66 3.64 -7.45
CA ASP A 80 -5.22 4.66 -8.41
C ASP A 80 -3.92 4.24 -9.12
N TRP A 81 -2.92 3.75 -8.39
CA TRP A 81 -1.71 3.20 -8.98
C TRP A 81 -1.99 2.01 -9.89
N ARG A 82 -2.94 1.13 -9.54
CA ARG A 82 -3.32 0.02 -10.43
C ARG A 82 -3.92 0.49 -11.75
N THR A 83 -4.68 1.58 -11.73
CA THR A 83 -5.19 2.20 -12.96
C THR A 83 -4.04 2.79 -13.77
N LYS A 84 -3.19 3.61 -13.15
CA LYS A 84 -2.00 4.22 -13.77
C LYS A 84 -1.03 3.20 -14.38
N LEU A 85 -0.87 2.05 -13.73
CA LEU A 85 -0.04 0.95 -14.24
C LEU A 85 -0.59 0.34 -15.53
N LYS A 86 -1.92 0.30 -15.70
CA LYS A 86 -2.54 -0.12 -16.97
C LYS A 86 -2.25 0.88 -18.08
N ASP A 87 -2.16 2.16 -17.74
CA ASP A 87 -1.78 3.24 -18.66
C ASP A 87 -0.26 3.34 -18.88
N GLY A 88 0.52 2.44 -18.27
CA GLY A 88 1.97 2.36 -18.40
C GLY A 88 2.77 3.32 -17.51
N ILE A 89 2.13 3.98 -16.55
CA ILE A 89 2.77 4.88 -15.60
C ILE A 89 3.23 4.07 -14.38
N ASP A 90 4.56 3.93 -14.25
CA ASP A 90 5.19 3.14 -13.19
C ASP A 90 5.55 4.01 -11.95
N PRO A 91 5.05 3.67 -10.74
CA PRO A 91 5.42 4.37 -9.50
C PRO A 91 6.91 4.32 -9.15
N LEU A 92 7.64 3.27 -9.54
CA LEU A 92 9.09 3.18 -9.36
C LEU A 92 9.87 3.97 -10.42
N GLY A 93 9.31 4.13 -11.62
CA GLY A 93 9.92 4.93 -12.69
C GLY A 93 9.96 6.42 -12.39
N HIS A 94 9.09 6.90 -11.49
CA HIS A 94 9.01 8.30 -11.09
C HIS A 94 10.03 8.74 -10.02
N LYS A 95 10.87 7.83 -9.52
CA LYS A 95 11.98 8.19 -8.63
C LYS A 95 13.10 8.82 -9.48
N LYS A 96 12.97 10.12 -9.79
CA LYS A 96 14.13 10.93 -10.20
C LYS A 96 15.12 10.90 -9.04
N ASN A 97 16.31 10.40 -9.34
CA ASN A 97 17.48 10.39 -8.46
C ASN A 97 17.85 11.82 -8.06
#